data_AF-A0A3C0NAH2-F1
#
_entry.id   AF-A0A3C0NAH2-F1
#
_cell.length_a   1.000
_cell.length_b   1.000
_cell.length_c   1.000
_cell.angle_alpha   90.00
_cell.angle_beta   90.00
_cell.angle_gamma   90.00
#
_symmetry.space_group_name_H-M   'P 1'
#
loop_
_entity.id
_entity.type
_entity.pdbx_description
1 polymer ?
#
loop_
_entity_poly.entity_id
_entity_poly.type
_entity_poly.pdbx_seq_one_letter_code
_entity_poly.pdbx_strand_id
1 'polypeptide(L)' 'MSAPVSFQTVIEYVEALSPEDQDLLLELIHKRRVEQRRREIATNAAQTLEALKTGKAKRGTLAELRADLLNQE' A
#
# COMPACT_ATOMS: atom_id res chain seq x y z
N MET A 1 18.50 -22.35 -3.89
CA MET A 1 17.76 -21.08 -3.75
C MET A 1 18.58 -20.02 -4.45
N SER A 2 18.04 -19.34 -5.45
CA SER A 2 18.80 -18.31 -6.19
C SER A 2 19.07 -17.12 -5.28
N ALA A 3 20.32 -16.65 -5.26
CA ALA A 3 20.70 -15.44 -4.54
C ALA A 3 19.88 -14.24 -5.07
N PRO A 4 19.52 -13.26 -4.20
CA PRO A 4 18.83 -12.07 -4.65
C PRO A 4 19.68 -11.35 -5.71
N VAL A 5 19.08 -11.06 -6.85
CA VAL A 5 19.71 -10.27 -7.92
C VAL A 5 20.00 -8.88 -7.35
N SER A 6 21.23 -8.39 -7.54
CA SER A 6 21.61 -7.06 -7.06
C SER A 6 20.83 -5.97 -7.81
N PHE A 7 20.59 -4.82 -7.17
CA PHE A 7 19.90 -3.71 -7.83
C PHE A 7 20.62 -3.26 -9.10
N GLN A 8 21.96 -3.24 -9.09
CA GLN A 8 22.77 -2.90 -10.26
C GLN A 8 22.55 -3.87 -11.41
N THR A 9 22.49 -5.17 -11.14
CA THR A 9 22.22 -6.20 -12.16
C THR A 9 20.82 -6.05 -12.77
N VAL A 10 19.83 -5.58 -11.99
CA VAL A 10 18.50 -5.27 -12.53
C VAL A 10 18.56 -4.08 -13.49
N ILE A 11 19.34 -3.04 -13.18
CA ILE A 11 19.54 -1.89 -14.09
C ILE A 11 20.15 -2.38 -15.41
N GLU A 12 21.21 -3.18 -15.34
CA GLU A 12 21.89 -3.75 -16.52
C GLU A 12 20.92 -4.56 -17.39
N TYR A 13 20.00 -5.33 -16.79
CA TYR A 13 18.98 -6.05 -17.54
C TYR A 13 17.95 -5.14 -18.21
N VAL A 14 17.61 -4.02 -17.59
CA VAL A 14 16.70 -3.04 -18.21
C VAL A 14 17.41 -2.31 -19.35
N GLU A 15 18.67 -1.91 -19.16
CA GLU A 15 19.47 -1.23 -20.19
C GLU A 15 19.72 -2.12 -21.43
N ALA A 16 19.74 -3.44 -21.26
CA ALA A 16 19.88 -4.41 -22.35
C ALA A 16 18.61 -4.56 -23.22
N LEU A 17 17.46 -4.03 -22.79
CA LEU A 17 16.22 -4.04 -23.58
C LEU A 17 16.27 -2.99 -24.70
N SER A 18 15.46 -3.16 -25.76
CA SER A 18 15.26 -2.09 -26.75
C SER A 18 14.59 -0.88 -26.09
N PRO A 19 14.73 0.33 -26.66
CA PRO A 19 14.05 1.52 -26.14
C PRO A 19 12.53 1.33 -25.95
N GLU A 20 11.88 0.66 -26.90
CA GLU A 20 10.44 0.38 -26.85
C GLU A 20 10.07 -0.58 -25.71
N ASP A 21 10.89 -1.60 -25.48
CA ASP A 21 10.69 -2.55 -24.38
C ASP A 21 10.99 -1.92 -23.02
N GLN A 22 11.96 -0.98 -22.94
CA GLN A 22 12.21 -0.18 -21.74
C GLN A 22 11.00 0.69 -21.39
N ASP A 23 10.44 1.40 -22.36
CA ASP A 23 9.25 2.24 -22.18
C ASP A 23 8.04 1.41 -21.74
N LEU A 24 7.81 0.26 -22.38
CA LEU A 24 6.75 -0.67 -22.01
C LEU A 24 6.94 -1.21 -20.59
N LEU A 25 8.17 -1.58 -20.22
CA LEU A 25 8.47 -2.07 -18.88
C LEU A 25 8.16 -1.00 -17.81
N LEU A 26 8.55 0.26 -18.05
CA LEU A 26 8.27 1.37 -17.14
C LEU A 26 6.76 1.57 -16.97
N GLU A 27 5.98 1.54 -18.05
CA GLU A 27 4.53 1.64 -18.00
C GLU A 27 3.91 0.49 -17.18
N LEU A 28 4.36 -0.74 -17.40
CA LEU A 28 3.89 -1.91 -16.69
C LEU A 28 4.21 -1.85 -15.20
N ILE A 29 5.43 -1.45 -14.83
CA ILE A 29 5.83 -1.30 -13.43
C ILE A 29 4.97 -0.23 -12.76
N HIS A 30 4.74 0.91 -13.43
CA HIS A 30 3.90 1.97 -12.92
C HIS A 30 2.47 1.48 -12.65
N LYS A 31 1.83 0.83 -13.62
CA LYS A 31 0.48 0.25 -13.46
C LYS A 31 0.42 -0.73 -12.29
N ARG A 32 1.41 -1.64 -12.16
CA ARG A 32 1.47 -2.61 -11.06
C ARG A 32 1.60 -1.94 -9.70
N ARG A 33 2.38 -0.86 -9.58
CA ARG A 33 2.49 -0.07 -8.35
C ARG A 33 1.17 0.58 -7.95
N VAL A 34 0.44 1.15 -8.92
CA VAL A 34 -0.88 1.73 -8.69
C VAL A 34 -1.86 0.66 -8.19
N GLU A 35 -1.89 -0.51 -8.83
CA GLU A 35 -2.76 -1.61 -8.42
C GLU A 35 -2.41 -2.17 -7.03
N GLN A 36 -1.11 -2.27 -6.71
CA GLN A 36 -0.68 -2.64 -5.37
C GLN A 36 -1.21 -1.64 -4.33
N ARG A 37 -1.08 -0.33 -4.59
CA ARG A 37 -1.57 0.70 -3.69
C ARG A 37 -3.09 0.66 -3.51
N ARG A 38 -3.84 0.38 -4.59
CA ARG A 38 -5.30 0.19 -4.53
C ARG A 38 -5.68 -0.99 -3.63
N ARG A 39 -4.95 -2.12 -3.72
CA ARG A 39 -5.17 -3.29 -2.85
C ARG A 39 -4.89 -2.99 -1.38
N GLU A 40 -3.83 -2.25 -1.09
CA GLU A 40 -3.53 -1.79 0.28
C GLU A 40 -4.68 -0.94 0.84
N ILE A 41 -5.18 0.02 0.06
CA ILE A 41 -6.31 0.87 0.47
C ILE A 41 -7.56 0.03 0.72
N ALA A 42 -7.88 -0.91 -0.17
CA ALA A 42 -9.03 -1.79 0.00
C ALA A 42 -8.90 -2.66 1.26
N THR A 43 -7.70 -3.18 1.53
CA THR A 43 -7.41 -3.98 2.72
C THR A 43 -7.60 -3.14 3.99
N ASN A 44 -7.02 -1.95 4.04
CA ASN A 44 -7.13 -1.03 5.17
C ASN A 44 -8.60 -0.60 5.41
N ALA A 45 -9.34 -0.35 4.33
CA ALA A 45 -10.76 -0.02 4.41
C ALA A 45 -11.58 -1.18 4.99
N ALA A 46 -11.37 -2.41 4.51
CA ALA A 46 -12.02 -3.60 5.05
C ALA A 46 -11.72 -3.80 6.54
N GLN A 47 -10.46 -3.68 6.95
CA GLN A 47 -10.05 -3.76 8.35
C GLN A 47 -10.71 -2.67 9.22
N THR A 48 -10.76 -1.44 8.72
CA THR A 48 -11.39 -0.32 9.43
C THR A 48 -12.90 -0.54 9.59
N LEU A 49 -13.58 -1.00 8.54
CA LEU A 49 -15.01 -1.30 8.60
C LEU A 49 -15.32 -2.44 9.57
N GLU A 50 -14.50 -3.49 9.58
CA GLU A 50 -14.67 -4.58 10.54
C GLU A 50 -14.39 -4.14 11.98
N ALA A 51 -13.40 -3.27 12.20
CA ALA A 51 -13.13 -2.69 13.51
C ALA A 51 -14.32 -1.85 14.01
N LEU A 52 -14.97 -1.09 13.14
CA LEU A 52 -16.19 -0.36 13.47
C LEU A 52 -17.34 -1.30 13.80
N LYS A 53 -17.55 -2.35 12.98
CA LYS A 53 -18.62 -3.34 13.18
C LYS A 53 -18.46 -4.11 14.49
N THR A 54 -17.23 -4.44 14.86
CA THR A 54 -16.90 -5.19 16.09
C THR A 54 -16.70 -4.29 17.31
N GLY A 55 -16.91 -2.97 17.18
CA GLY A 55 -16.75 -2.00 18.27
C GLY A 55 -15.31 -1.75 18.71
N LYS A 56 -14.31 -2.29 17.99
CA LYS A 56 -12.88 -2.05 18.22
C LYS A 56 -12.42 -0.66 17.76
N ALA A 57 -13.20 -0.04 16.87
CA ALA A 57 -13.06 1.35 16.46
C ALA A 57 -14.41 2.05 16.58
N LYS A 58 -14.40 3.37 16.73
CA LYS A 58 -15.59 4.23 16.71
C LYS A 58 -15.35 5.46 15.83
N ARG A 59 -16.42 5.98 15.25
CA ARG A 59 -16.41 7.26 14.55
C ARG A 59 -16.93 8.32 15.50
N GLY A 60 -16.35 9.52 15.42
CA GLY A 60 -16.81 10.63 16.23
C GLY A 60 -16.00 11.90 16.01
N THR A 61 -16.43 12.96 16.66
CA THR A 61 -15.75 14.25 16.70
C THR A 61 -14.58 14.22 17.69
N LEU A 62 -13.71 15.23 17.61
CA LEU A 62 -12.64 15.40 18.60
C LEU A 62 -13.20 15.58 20.03
N ALA A 63 -14.37 16.19 20.19
CA ALA A 63 -15.01 16.36 21.49
C ALA A 63 -15.46 15.01 22.07
N GLU A 64 -16.06 14.15 21.25
CA GLU A 64 -16.45 12.78 21.64
C GLU A 64 -15.21 11.95 22.00
N LEU A 65 -14.15 12.01 21.19
CA LEU A 65 -12.88 11.34 21.50
C LEU A 65 -12.28 11.83 22.83
N ARG A 66 -12.32 13.13 23.11
CA ARG A 66 -11.83 13.70 24.37
C ARG A 66 -12.66 13.20 25.55
N ALA A 67 -13.98 13.22 25.44
CA ALA A 67 -14.86 12.68 26.48
C ALA A 67 -14.56 11.19 26.73
N ASP A 68 -14.37 10.41 25.67
CA ASP A 68 -14.04 8.99 25.77
C ASP A 68 -12.71 8.72 26.48
N LEU A 69 -11.69 9.54 26.26
CA LEU A 69 -10.38 9.39 26.88
C LEU A 69 -10.35 9.92 28.33
N LEU A 70 -11.16 10.94 28.63
CA LEU A 70 -11.22 11.56 29.95
C LEU A 70 -12.21 10.85 30.90
N ASN A 71 -13.16 10.07 30.36
CA ASN A 71 -14.09 9.25 31.13
C ASN A 71 -13.53 7.84 31.46
N GLN A 72 -12.26 7.56 31.15
CA GLN A 72 -11.56 6.30 31.47
C GLN A 72 -10.77 6.35 32.80
N GLU A 73 -11.16 7.22 33.75
CA GLU A 73 -10.72 7.14 35.16
C GLU A 73 -11.64 6.25 36.01
#